data_AF-A0A4W2BVI3-F1
#
_entry.id   AF-A0A4W2BVI3-F1
#
_cell.length_a   1.000
_cell.length_b   1.000
_cell.length_c   1.000
_cell.angle_alpha   90.00
_cell.angle_beta   90.00
_cell.angle_gamma   90.00
#
_symmetry.space_group_name_H-M   'P 1'
#
loop_
_entity.id
_entity.type
_entity.pdbx_description
1 polymer ?
#
loop_
_entity_poly.entity_id
_entity_poly.type
_entity_poly.pdbx_seq_one_letter_code
_entity_poly.pdbx_strand_id
1 'polypeptide(L)'
;MIFLTIFQEENGAFLVPWDCHGPDEVPSNSSCVATVVKPHTGQSKGLYIKIVHELRSFLKEPEETSMDDNPTAVKLDQGGNQAPQGRGRRCLPKALGYITGDMKEFANWLKDKPQALQFVDWVLRGISQVVFVSNPISGILILVGLLVQNPWCALNGCVGTVVSTLTALLLSQDRSAITAGLQGYNATLVGILMAIYSDKGNYFWWLLFPVSAMSMTCPVFSSALNSVLSKWDLPVFTLPFNMALSMYLSATGHYNPFFPSTLITPVTSVPNVTWPDLSALQLLKSLPVGVGQIYGCDNPWTGGIFLGAILLSSPLMCLHAAIGSLLGIIAGLSLSAPFEDIYAGLWGFNSSLACIAIGGTFMALTWQTHLLALACALFTAYLGASMSHVMAVVGLPSGTWPFCLATLLFLLLTTKNPNIYKMPISKVTYPEENRIFYLQSRKRTVQGPL
;
A
#
# COMPACT_ATOMS: atom_id res chain seq x y z
N MET A 1 35.01 -5.39 -4.55
CA MET A 1 34.85 -5.07 -5.99
C MET A 1 33.59 -4.22 -6.10
N ILE A 2 33.74 -2.90 -5.97
CA ILE A 2 32.65 -1.91 -5.92
C ILE A 2 32.82 -1.06 -7.17
N PHE A 3 31.84 -1.10 -8.08
CA PHE A 3 31.81 -0.21 -9.24
C PHE A 3 31.19 1.12 -8.79
N LEU A 4 32.04 2.14 -8.66
CA LEU A 4 31.68 3.55 -8.59
C LEU A 4 31.80 4.11 -10.01
N THR A 5 30.69 4.47 -10.63
CA THR A 5 30.69 5.26 -11.87
C THR A 5 30.56 6.72 -11.47
N ILE A 6 31.68 7.45 -11.56
CA ILE A 6 31.79 8.89 -11.40
C ILE A 6 31.41 9.54 -12.73
N PHE A 7 30.43 10.45 -12.72
CA PHE A 7 30.25 11.43 -13.79
C PHE A 7 31.02 12.69 -13.40
N GLN A 8 31.93 13.08 -14.29
CA GLN A 8 32.84 14.21 -14.21
C GLN A 8 32.22 15.37 -15.00
N GLU A 9 32.17 16.57 -14.42
CA GLU A 9 31.84 17.79 -15.15
C GLU A 9 32.95 18.82 -14.93
N GLU A 10 33.57 19.23 -16.03
CA GLU A 10 34.62 20.25 -16.13
C GLU A 10 34.01 21.66 -16.07
N ASN A 11 34.48 22.50 -15.14
CA ASN A 11 35.19 23.76 -15.43
C ASN A 11 35.07 24.78 -14.29
N GLY A 12 36.23 25.31 -13.87
CA GLY A 12 36.31 26.62 -13.21
C GLY A 12 36.95 26.62 -11.81
N ALA A 13 38.23 26.30 -11.73
CA ALA A 13 39.04 26.53 -10.54
C ALA A 13 39.32 28.03 -10.32
N PHE A 14 39.16 28.49 -9.08
CA PHE A 14 40.01 29.54 -8.49
C PHE A 14 40.46 29.04 -7.11
N LEU A 15 41.75 28.71 -7.01
CA LEU A 15 42.50 28.49 -5.78
C LEU A 15 43.33 29.75 -5.52
N VAL A 16 43.37 30.26 -4.28
CA VAL A 16 44.61 30.49 -3.47
C VAL A 16 44.21 30.71 -1.98
N PRO A 17 45.12 30.70 -0.96
CA PRO A 17 45.32 29.58 -0.03
C PRO A 17 45.19 29.91 1.49
N TRP A 18 45.08 28.85 2.31
CA TRP A 18 45.70 28.60 3.63
C TRP A 18 45.60 29.65 4.78
N ASP A 19 45.09 29.23 5.95
CA ASP A 19 45.97 28.73 7.03
C ASP A 19 45.20 28.14 8.22
N CYS A 20 45.70 26.99 8.69
CA CYS A 20 45.30 26.33 9.93
C CYS A 20 46.30 26.70 11.03
N HIS A 21 45.81 27.28 12.13
CA HIS A 21 46.47 27.21 13.43
C HIS A 21 45.39 26.97 14.49
N GLY A 22 45.57 25.93 15.32
CA GLY A 22 44.99 25.86 16.66
C GLY A 22 46.12 25.94 17.70
N PRO A 23 45.86 25.69 18.99
CA PRO A 23 44.63 25.86 19.75
C PRO A 23 44.81 26.90 20.89
N ASP A 24 43.77 27.04 21.73
CA ASP A 24 43.72 27.69 23.04
C ASP A 24 43.24 29.15 23.16
N GLU A 25 42.50 29.34 24.25
CA GLU A 25 42.00 30.56 24.90
C GLU A 25 40.60 31.10 24.56
N VAL A 26 39.68 30.80 25.50
CA VAL A 26 38.45 31.55 25.76
C VAL A 26 38.82 32.92 26.33
N PRO A 27 38.15 34.00 25.88
CA PRO A 27 37.63 34.94 26.86
C PRO A 27 36.18 35.38 26.63
N SER A 28 35.60 35.76 27.75
CA SER A 28 34.25 36.20 28.03
C SER A 28 33.89 37.58 27.48
N ASN A 29 32.58 37.77 27.27
CA ASN A 29 31.84 39.04 27.16
C ASN A 29 32.34 40.07 26.14
N SER A 30 31.66 40.11 24.99
CA SER A 30 31.33 41.37 24.33
C SER A 30 29.98 41.28 23.62
N SER A 31 29.13 42.25 23.93
CA SER A 31 27.79 42.48 23.41
C SER A 31 27.77 42.71 21.90
N CYS A 32 27.05 41.87 21.16
CA CYS A 32 26.65 42.16 19.78
C CYS A 32 25.15 42.49 19.73
N VAL A 33 24.88 43.76 19.43
CA VAL A 33 23.57 44.31 19.12
C VAL A 33 23.03 43.62 17.86
N ALA A 34 21.92 42.89 17.97
CA ALA A 34 21.19 42.38 16.82
C ALA A 34 20.37 43.51 16.22
N THR A 35 20.81 44.04 15.07
CA THR A 35 20.00 44.93 14.24
C THR A 35 18.80 44.15 13.72
N VAL A 36 17.60 44.49 14.18
CA VAL A 36 16.33 43.96 13.68
C VAL A 36 16.13 44.47 12.25
N VAL A 37 16.42 43.62 11.27
CA VAL A 37 16.01 43.85 9.88
C VAL A 37 14.54 43.45 9.75
N LYS A 38 13.66 44.43 9.52
CA LYS A 38 12.24 44.20 9.16
C LYS A 38 12.17 43.34 7.88
N PRO A 39 11.30 42.32 7.80
CA PRO A 39 11.06 41.64 6.54
C PRO A 39 10.26 42.57 5.60
N HIS A 40 10.81 42.80 4.41
CA HIS A 40 10.08 43.36 3.29
C HIS A 40 8.89 42.45 2.93
N THR A 41 7.68 42.94 3.19
CA THR A 41 6.44 42.42 2.62
C THR A 41 6.47 42.60 1.10
N GLY A 42 6.63 41.52 0.33
CA GLY A 42 6.54 41.60 -1.14
C GLY A 42 6.68 40.32 -1.95
N GLN A 43 7.40 39.30 -1.48
CA GLN A 43 7.77 38.16 -2.36
C GLN A 43 6.85 36.94 -2.34
N SER A 44 5.91 36.82 -1.39
CA SER A 44 5.00 35.65 -1.33
C SER A 44 3.88 35.68 -2.37
N LYS A 45 3.42 36.87 -2.80
CA LYS A 45 2.37 37.00 -3.84
C LYS A 45 2.86 36.66 -5.24
N GLY A 46 4.15 36.89 -5.54
CA GLY A 46 4.74 36.59 -6.85
C GLY A 46 4.90 35.10 -7.11
N LEU A 47 5.24 34.31 -6.08
CA LEU A 47 5.40 32.86 -6.21
C LEU A 47 4.05 32.14 -6.37
N TYR A 48 3.02 32.59 -5.63
CA TYR A 48 1.67 32.04 -5.73
C TYR A 48 1.04 32.34 -7.11
N ILE A 49 1.25 33.55 -7.64
CA ILE A 49 0.76 33.92 -8.98
C ILE A 49 1.51 33.14 -10.08
N LYS A 50 2.83 32.90 -9.94
CA LYS A 50 3.58 32.07 -10.89
C LYS A 50 3.10 30.62 -10.93
N ILE A 51 2.83 30.03 -9.76
CA ILE A 51 2.31 28.65 -9.67
C ILE A 51 0.89 28.55 -10.26
N VAL A 52 0.02 29.53 -9.99
CA VAL A 52 -1.35 29.56 -10.55
C VAL A 52 -1.35 29.83 -12.06
N HIS A 53 -0.36 30.59 -12.58
CA HIS A 53 -0.24 30.87 -14.02
C HIS A 53 0.33 29.67 -14.79
N GLU A 54 1.32 28.96 -14.23
CA GLU A 54 1.84 27.69 -14.77
C GLU A 54 0.77 26.59 -14.77
N LEU A 55 0.01 26.45 -13.68
CA LEU A 55 -1.12 25.50 -13.63
C LEU A 55 -2.19 25.81 -14.70
N ARG A 56 -2.34 27.07 -15.10
CA ARG A 56 -3.32 27.47 -16.14
C ARG A 56 -2.81 27.24 -17.56
N SER A 57 -1.49 27.30 -17.82
CA SER A 57 -0.93 26.98 -19.14
C SER A 57 -0.91 25.48 -19.44
N PHE A 58 -0.91 24.62 -18.42
CA PHE A 58 -1.09 23.16 -18.57
C PHE A 58 -2.55 22.73 -18.79
N LEU A 59 -3.53 23.66 -18.73
CA LEU A 59 -4.98 23.40 -18.80
C LEU A 59 -5.61 23.73 -20.18
N LYS A 60 -4.85 23.76 -21.27
CA LYS A 60 -5.42 23.90 -22.63
C LYS A 60 -5.52 22.54 -23.32
N GLU A 61 -6.74 22.09 -23.57
CA GLU A 61 -7.04 21.01 -24.52
C GLU A 61 -6.92 21.51 -25.97
N PRO A 62 -6.59 20.64 -26.94
CA PRO A 62 -6.67 20.97 -28.36
C PRO A 62 -8.12 20.88 -28.87
N GLU A 63 -8.50 21.80 -29.75
CA GLU A 63 -9.79 21.85 -30.44
C GLU A 63 -9.99 20.63 -31.37
N GLU A 64 -11.07 19.88 -31.20
CA GLU A 64 -11.56 18.90 -32.19
C GLU A 64 -12.57 19.57 -33.13
N THR A 65 -12.25 19.55 -34.42
CA THR A 65 -13.14 19.93 -35.54
C THR A 65 -14.23 18.89 -35.73
N SER A 66 -15.48 19.34 -35.64
CA SER A 66 -16.70 18.59 -35.95
C SER A 66 -16.91 18.40 -37.46
N MET A 67 -17.28 17.18 -37.88
CA MET A 67 -18.09 16.98 -39.08
C MET A 67 -19.19 15.96 -38.77
N ASP A 68 -20.43 16.43 -38.90
CA ASP A 68 -21.67 15.67 -38.90
C ASP A 68 -21.75 14.75 -40.13
N ASP A 69 -22.38 13.58 -39.96
CA ASP A 69 -23.49 13.16 -40.82
C ASP A 69 -24.18 11.88 -40.29
N ASN A 70 -25.51 11.91 -40.28
CA ASN A 70 -26.41 10.84 -39.86
C ASN A 70 -27.12 10.25 -41.12
N PRO A 71 -27.99 9.23 -41.04
CA PRO A 71 -27.70 7.87 -41.47
C PRO A 71 -28.52 7.43 -42.70
N THR A 72 -28.13 6.31 -43.34
CA THR A 72 -29.03 5.61 -44.28
C THR A 72 -29.17 4.14 -43.90
N ALA A 73 -30.41 3.75 -43.65
CA ALA A 73 -30.84 2.40 -43.33
C ALA A 73 -30.78 1.46 -44.56
N VAL A 74 -30.34 0.21 -44.34
CA VAL A 74 -30.67 -0.92 -45.21
C VAL A 74 -31.01 -2.12 -44.33
N LYS A 75 -32.26 -2.58 -44.45
CA LYS A 75 -32.77 -3.84 -43.90
C LYS A 75 -32.16 -5.03 -44.64
N LEU A 76 -31.77 -6.08 -43.93
CA LEU A 76 -31.71 -7.44 -44.48
C LEU A 76 -32.24 -8.43 -43.43
N ASP A 77 -33.37 -9.05 -43.74
CA ASP A 77 -33.92 -10.21 -43.04
C ASP A 77 -33.08 -11.47 -43.35
N GLN A 78 -32.88 -12.34 -42.35
CA GLN A 78 -33.13 -13.79 -42.49
C GLN A 78 -32.82 -14.58 -41.21
N GLY A 79 -33.72 -15.52 -40.88
CA GLY A 79 -33.34 -16.88 -40.49
C GLY A 79 -33.30 -17.18 -39.00
N GLY A 80 -34.39 -17.73 -38.48
CA GLY A 80 -34.51 -18.16 -37.09
C GLY A 80 -33.60 -19.32 -36.71
N ASN A 81 -33.22 -19.36 -35.43
CA ASN A 81 -32.98 -20.59 -34.71
C ASN A 81 -33.32 -20.37 -33.23
N GLN A 82 -34.38 -21.04 -32.77
CA GLN A 82 -34.75 -21.09 -31.36
C GLN A 82 -33.75 -21.98 -30.62
N ALA A 83 -32.99 -21.39 -29.69
CA ALA A 83 -32.21 -22.14 -28.71
C ALA A 83 -32.98 -22.18 -27.37
N PRO A 84 -32.97 -23.30 -26.62
CA PRO A 84 -33.83 -23.47 -25.46
C PRO A 84 -33.42 -22.54 -24.31
N GLN A 85 -34.41 -21.85 -23.76
CA GLN A 85 -34.31 -21.15 -22.50
C GLN A 85 -34.15 -22.14 -21.33
N GLY A 86 -33.23 -21.81 -20.42
CA GLY A 86 -33.40 -22.11 -19.00
C GLY A 86 -32.34 -23.00 -18.36
N ARG A 87 -31.46 -22.37 -17.57
CA ARG A 87 -31.26 -22.74 -16.14
C ARG A 87 -30.36 -21.73 -15.42
N GLY A 88 -31.00 -20.88 -14.60
CA GLY A 88 -30.47 -20.42 -13.32
C GLY A 88 -29.37 -19.36 -13.31
N ARG A 89 -29.54 -18.20 -13.97
CA ARG A 89 -28.78 -17.00 -13.56
C ARG A 89 -29.39 -16.47 -12.26
N ARG A 90 -28.75 -16.76 -11.12
CA ARG A 90 -29.04 -16.07 -9.85
C ARG A 90 -28.93 -14.57 -10.11
N CYS A 91 -30.06 -13.89 -10.00
CA CYS A 91 -30.16 -12.44 -10.19
C CYS A 91 -29.54 -11.78 -8.96
N LEU A 92 -28.21 -11.66 -8.95
CA LEU A 92 -27.58 -10.66 -8.09
C LEU A 92 -28.22 -9.31 -8.48
N PRO A 93 -28.77 -8.55 -7.51
CA PRO A 93 -29.44 -7.30 -7.83
C PRO A 93 -28.47 -6.41 -8.61
N LYS A 94 -28.91 -5.86 -9.74
CA LYS A 94 -28.06 -5.10 -10.69
C LYS A 94 -27.16 -4.06 -9.99
N ALA A 95 -27.64 -3.45 -8.91
CA ALA A 95 -26.90 -2.50 -8.09
C ALA A 95 -25.62 -3.09 -7.46
N LEU A 96 -25.64 -4.35 -7.04
CA LEU A 96 -24.46 -5.01 -6.43
C LEU A 96 -23.33 -5.14 -7.46
N GLY A 97 -23.66 -5.40 -8.73
CA GLY A 97 -22.66 -5.52 -9.79
C GLY A 97 -21.89 -4.22 -10.09
N TYR A 98 -22.46 -3.05 -9.76
CA TYR A 98 -21.80 -1.75 -9.95
C TYR A 98 -20.79 -1.42 -8.85
N ILE A 99 -20.93 -2.03 -7.66
CA ILE A 99 -20.10 -1.73 -6.49
C ILE A 99 -19.08 -2.84 -6.17
N THR A 100 -19.14 -3.98 -6.86
CA THR A 100 -18.19 -5.10 -6.72
C THR A 100 -16.96 -4.96 -7.61
N GLY A 101 -15.90 -5.72 -7.31
CA GLY A 101 -14.64 -5.70 -8.05
C GLY A 101 -13.99 -4.32 -8.06
N ASP A 102 -13.32 -3.98 -9.17
CA ASP A 102 -12.59 -2.71 -9.32
C ASP A 102 -13.48 -1.49 -9.64
N MET A 103 -14.80 -1.67 -9.76
CA MET A 103 -15.76 -0.63 -10.15
C MET A 103 -15.35 0.13 -11.44
N LYS A 104 -14.96 -0.61 -12.50
CA LYS A 104 -14.47 -0.04 -13.77
C LYS A 104 -15.48 0.89 -14.46
N GLU A 105 -16.77 0.54 -14.39
CA GLU A 105 -17.86 1.37 -14.94
C GLU A 105 -17.95 2.73 -14.22
N PHE A 106 -17.82 2.74 -12.89
CA PHE A 106 -17.79 3.98 -12.11
C PHE A 106 -16.56 4.83 -12.46
N ALA A 107 -15.39 4.21 -12.57
CA ALA A 107 -14.17 4.90 -12.98
C ALA A 107 -14.28 5.52 -14.38
N ASN A 108 -14.92 4.81 -15.33
CA ASN A 108 -15.16 5.34 -16.68
C ASN A 108 -16.14 6.52 -16.65
N TRP A 109 -17.25 6.41 -15.90
CA TRP A 109 -18.20 7.52 -15.72
C TRP A 109 -17.57 8.75 -15.05
N LEU A 110 -16.56 8.55 -14.20
CA LEU A 110 -15.90 9.62 -13.46
C LEU A 110 -14.93 10.46 -14.32
N LYS A 111 -14.48 9.96 -15.47
CA LYS A 111 -13.50 10.63 -16.35
C LYS A 111 -13.98 12.02 -16.80
N ASP A 112 -15.28 12.18 -17.00
CA ASP A 112 -15.89 13.44 -17.47
C ASP A 112 -16.43 14.31 -16.31
N LYS A 113 -16.06 13.99 -15.07
CA LYS A 113 -16.52 14.69 -13.85
C LYS A 113 -15.43 15.62 -13.30
N PRO A 114 -15.77 16.58 -12.41
CA PRO A 114 -14.81 17.53 -11.86
C PRO A 114 -13.58 16.86 -11.25
N GLN A 115 -12.41 17.46 -11.44
CA GLN A 115 -11.12 16.90 -11.01
C GLN A 115 -11.06 16.61 -9.50
N ALA A 116 -11.73 17.40 -8.67
CA ALA A 116 -11.81 17.18 -7.24
C ALA A 116 -12.48 15.84 -6.89
N LEU A 117 -13.53 15.46 -7.64
CA LEU A 117 -14.23 14.19 -7.42
C LEU A 117 -13.38 13.01 -7.89
N GLN A 118 -12.68 13.16 -9.02
CA GLN A 118 -11.68 12.18 -9.46
C GLN A 118 -10.57 11.99 -8.42
N PHE A 119 -10.06 13.09 -7.86
CA PHE A 119 -9.02 13.04 -6.85
C PHE A 119 -9.48 12.29 -5.58
N VAL A 120 -10.71 12.52 -5.13
CA VAL A 120 -11.30 11.78 -3.99
C VAL A 120 -11.40 10.28 -4.30
N ASP A 121 -11.82 9.89 -5.51
CA ASP A 121 -11.83 8.49 -5.94
C ASP A 121 -10.43 7.87 -5.89
N TRP A 122 -9.40 8.58 -6.37
CA TRP A 122 -8.01 8.09 -6.33
C TRP A 122 -7.51 7.90 -4.90
N VAL A 123 -7.86 8.80 -3.98
CA VAL A 123 -7.52 8.70 -2.56
C VAL A 123 -8.22 7.48 -1.92
N LEU A 124 -9.52 7.29 -2.17
CA LEU A 124 -10.27 6.16 -1.61
C LEU A 124 -9.78 4.82 -2.17
N ARG A 125 -9.50 4.75 -3.47
CA ARG A 125 -8.83 3.59 -4.08
C ARG A 125 -7.44 3.38 -3.49
N GLY A 126 -6.71 4.45 -3.22
CA GLY A 126 -5.41 4.39 -2.54
C GLY A 126 -5.49 3.78 -1.15
N ILE A 127 -6.52 4.13 -0.36
CA ILE A 127 -6.76 3.51 0.95
C ILE A 127 -7.04 2.01 0.78
N SER A 128 -7.92 1.62 -0.16
CA SER A 128 -8.25 0.20 -0.36
C SER A 128 -7.11 -0.64 -0.94
N GLN A 129 -6.18 -0.03 -1.67
CA GLN A 129 -5.07 -0.73 -2.31
C GLN A 129 -4.05 -1.33 -1.34
N VAL A 130 -4.07 -0.94 -0.05
CA VAL A 130 -3.27 -1.59 0.99
C VAL A 130 -3.55 -3.10 1.06
N VAL A 131 -4.80 -3.51 0.76
CA VAL A 131 -5.23 -4.92 0.69
C VAL A 131 -5.45 -5.39 -0.76
N PHE A 132 -4.78 -4.74 -1.72
CA PHE A 132 -4.83 -5.00 -3.17
C PHE A 132 -6.20 -4.77 -3.84
N VAL A 133 -7.07 -3.99 -3.19
CA VAL A 133 -8.41 -3.67 -3.72
C VAL A 133 -8.39 -2.29 -4.39
N SER A 134 -8.88 -2.18 -5.62
CA SER A 134 -9.12 -0.89 -6.29
C SER A 134 -10.61 -0.54 -6.28
N ASN A 135 -11.17 -0.20 -5.13
CA ASN A 135 -12.60 0.05 -4.99
C ASN A 135 -12.85 1.20 -4.00
N PRO A 136 -13.41 2.35 -4.44
CA PRO A 136 -13.60 3.51 -3.58
C PRO A 136 -14.59 3.25 -2.44
N ILE A 137 -15.59 2.38 -2.62
CA ILE A 137 -16.55 2.04 -1.56
C ILE A 137 -15.88 1.17 -0.49
N SER A 138 -15.04 0.21 -0.89
CA SER A 138 -14.18 -0.52 0.03
C SER A 138 -13.25 0.46 0.78
N GLY A 139 -12.71 1.47 0.10
CA GLY A 139 -11.92 2.54 0.70
C GLY A 139 -12.67 3.33 1.78
N ILE A 140 -13.94 3.67 1.53
CA ILE A 140 -14.82 4.32 2.52
C ILE A 140 -15.04 3.41 3.73
N LEU A 141 -15.35 2.12 3.50
CA LEU A 141 -15.56 1.16 4.60
C LEU A 141 -14.29 0.99 5.45
N ILE A 142 -13.11 0.93 4.81
CA ILE A 142 -11.83 0.89 5.50
C ILE A 142 -11.63 2.19 6.30
N LEU A 143 -11.93 3.36 5.73
CA LEU A 143 -11.85 4.62 6.46
C LEU A 143 -12.78 4.64 7.70
N VAL A 144 -14.00 4.10 7.58
CA VAL A 144 -14.89 3.91 8.74
C VAL A 144 -14.26 2.99 9.78
N GLY A 145 -13.66 1.86 9.38
CA GLY A 145 -12.95 0.98 10.30
C GLY A 145 -11.78 1.67 10.99
N LEU A 146 -11.02 2.51 10.28
CA LEU A 146 -9.94 3.32 10.86
C LEU A 146 -10.48 4.36 11.86
N LEU A 147 -11.62 4.98 11.57
CA LEU A 147 -12.28 5.91 12.50
C LEU A 147 -12.80 5.19 13.76
N VAL A 148 -13.30 3.96 13.62
CA VAL A 148 -13.70 3.09 14.74
C VAL A 148 -12.51 2.69 15.60
N GLN A 149 -11.34 2.48 14.99
CA GLN A 149 -10.09 2.23 15.73
C GLN A 149 -9.63 3.49 16.46
N ASN A 150 -9.30 4.53 15.70
CA ASN A 150 -8.74 5.77 16.22
C ASN A 150 -8.82 6.88 15.14
N PRO A 151 -9.64 7.93 15.35
CA PRO A 151 -9.74 9.04 14.40
C PRO A 151 -8.42 9.78 14.12
N TRP A 152 -7.48 9.79 15.07
CA TRP A 152 -6.16 10.38 14.87
C TRP A 152 -5.33 9.59 13.84
N CYS A 153 -5.33 8.26 13.94
CA CYS A 153 -4.67 7.40 12.96
C CYS A 153 -5.33 7.50 11.58
N ALA A 154 -6.67 7.56 11.53
CA ALA A 154 -7.42 7.77 10.30
C ALA A 154 -7.03 9.08 9.61
N LEU A 155 -6.93 10.18 10.37
CA LEU A 155 -6.48 11.47 9.86
C LEU A 155 -5.06 11.40 9.27
N ASN A 156 -4.10 10.84 10.00
CA ASN A 156 -2.71 10.74 9.53
C ASN A 156 -2.62 9.85 8.28
N GLY A 157 -3.38 8.75 8.23
CA GLY A 157 -3.51 7.91 7.05
C GLY A 157 -4.01 8.70 5.84
N CYS A 158 -5.13 9.43 5.97
CA CYS A 158 -5.68 10.26 4.91
C CYS A 158 -4.72 11.36 4.44
N VAL A 159 -4.05 12.04 5.37
CA VAL A 159 -3.04 13.05 5.04
C VAL A 159 -1.92 12.41 4.22
N GLY A 160 -1.43 11.25 4.63
CA GLY A 160 -0.41 10.52 3.88
C GLY A 160 -0.86 10.14 2.47
N THR A 161 -2.07 9.58 2.32
CA THR A 161 -2.64 9.23 1.01
C THR A 161 -2.74 10.45 0.09
N VAL A 162 -3.28 11.57 0.60
CA VAL A 162 -3.45 12.82 -0.16
C VAL A 162 -2.09 13.37 -0.60
N VAL A 163 -1.13 13.50 0.33
CA VAL A 163 0.20 14.06 0.05
C VAL A 163 0.95 13.20 -0.98
N SER A 164 0.92 11.88 -0.85
CA SER A 164 1.57 10.97 -1.80
C SER A 164 0.92 11.02 -3.17
N THR A 165 -0.43 11.08 -3.23
CA THR A 165 -1.15 11.20 -4.50
C THR A 165 -0.77 12.51 -5.19
N LEU A 166 -0.78 13.65 -4.48
CA LEU A 166 -0.36 14.95 -5.02
C LEU A 166 1.11 14.93 -5.49
N THR A 167 2.00 14.29 -4.72
CA THR A 167 3.41 14.17 -5.08
C THR A 167 3.60 13.33 -6.35
N ALA A 168 2.81 12.28 -6.53
CA ALA A 168 2.83 11.50 -7.77
C ALA A 168 2.33 12.31 -8.98
N LEU A 169 1.35 13.20 -8.81
CA LEU A 169 0.94 14.15 -9.87
C LEU A 169 2.10 15.11 -10.20
N LEU A 170 2.75 15.66 -9.17
CA LEU A 170 3.86 16.61 -9.33
C LEU A 170 5.07 15.97 -10.04
N LEU A 171 5.39 14.73 -9.69
CA LEU A 171 6.46 13.94 -10.29
C LEU A 171 6.06 13.29 -11.62
N SER A 172 4.91 13.65 -12.20
CA SER A 172 4.41 13.14 -13.48
C SER A 172 4.44 11.61 -13.60
N GLN A 173 4.07 10.91 -12.52
CA GLN A 173 3.98 9.45 -12.52
C GLN A 173 2.80 8.99 -13.40
N ASP A 174 2.83 7.72 -13.82
CA ASP A 174 1.79 7.14 -14.68
C ASP A 174 0.38 7.39 -14.11
N ARG A 175 -0.47 8.03 -14.94
CA ARG A 175 -1.85 8.36 -14.60
C ARG A 175 -2.67 7.12 -14.31
N SER A 176 -2.43 6.01 -15.02
CA SER A 176 -3.19 4.77 -14.81
C SER A 176 -2.94 4.22 -13.40
N ALA A 177 -1.68 4.18 -12.96
CA ALA A 177 -1.32 3.82 -11.60
C ALA A 177 -1.93 4.76 -10.53
N ILE A 178 -1.97 6.07 -10.78
CA ILE A 178 -2.59 7.05 -9.87
C ILE A 178 -4.10 6.80 -9.75
N THR A 179 -4.81 6.70 -10.88
CA THR A 179 -6.26 6.47 -10.88
C THR A 179 -6.66 5.13 -10.26
N ALA A 180 -5.79 4.13 -10.34
CA ALA A 180 -5.98 2.84 -9.66
C ALA A 180 -5.62 2.87 -8.16
N GLY A 181 -5.17 4.00 -7.60
CA GLY A 181 -4.79 4.15 -6.19
C GLY A 181 -3.38 3.63 -5.84
N LEU A 182 -2.60 3.16 -6.81
CA LEU A 182 -1.28 2.54 -6.56
C LEU A 182 -0.23 3.53 -6.01
N GLN A 183 -0.50 4.84 -6.09
CA GLN A 183 0.36 5.89 -5.54
C GLN A 183 -0.06 6.38 -4.14
N GLY A 184 -1.15 5.84 -3.57
CA GLY A 184 -1.69 6.29 -2.28
C GLY A 184 -1.49 5.30 -1.12
N TYR A 185 -1.52 3.99 -1.38
CA TYR A 185 -1.61 2.98 -0.32
C TYR A 185 -0.37 2.92 0.60
N ASN A 186 0.82 3.05 0.03
CA ASN A 186 2.06 3.05 0.82
C ASN A 186 2.06 4.21 1.85
N ALA A 187 1.67 5.41 1.42
CA ALA A 187 1.63 6.56 2.31
C ALA A 187 0.45 6.53 3.30
N THR A 188 -0.62 5.81 2.97
CA THR A 188 -1.71 5.50 3.92
C THR A 188 -1.15 4.76 5.13
N LEU A 189 -0.35 3.71 4.89
CA LEU A 189 0.34 2.97 5.95
C LEU A 189 1.39 3.81 6.67
N VAL A 190 2.18 4.62 5.94
CA VAL A 190 3.16 5.53 6.57
C VAL A 190 2.48 6.44 7.58
N GLY A 191 1.41 7.13 7.19
CA GLY A 191 0.68 8.03 8.09
C GLY A 191 0.12 7.31 9.32
N ILE A 192 -0.55 6.17 9.13
CA ILE A 192 -1.15 5.42 10.24
C ILE A 192 -0.06 4.90 11.20
N LEU A 193 0.97 4.24 10.69
CA LEU A 193 1.96 3.59 11.53
C LEU A 193 2.93 4.59 12.18
N MET A 194 3.17 5.75 11.58
CA MET A 194 3.86 6.85 12.27
C MET A 194 3.07 7.36 13.47
N ALA A 195 1.74 7.37 13.40
CA ALA A 195 0.89 7.72 14.54
C ALA A 195 0.89 6.62 15.62
N ILE A 196 0.82 5.34 15.23
CA ILE A 196 0.89 4.20 16.15
C ILE A 196 2.22 4.14 16.91
N TYR A 197 3.34 4.31 16.21
CA TYR A 197 4.68 4.22 16.81
C TYR A 197 5.17 5.54 17.42
N SER A 198 4.33 6.57 17.54
CA SER A 198 4.70 7.82 18.21
C SER A 198 4.51 7.72 19.72
N ASP A 199 5.53 8.05 20.51
CA ASP A 199 5.46 8.06 21.98
C ASP A 199 4.77 9.33 22.54
N LYS A 200 4.25 10.19 21.66
CA LYS A 200 3.57 11.45 22.03
C LYS A 200 2.06 11.31 22.16
N GLY A 201 1.51 10.16 21.79
CA GLY A 201 0.09 9.86 21.86
C GLY A 201 -0.76 10.61 20.81
N ASN A 202 -2.08 10.60 21.02
CA ASN A 202 -3.04 11.13 20.07
C ASN A 202 -3.00 12.67 19.98
N TYR A 203 -3.28 13.19 18.78
CA TYR A 203 -3.39 14.63 18.49
C TYR A 203 -2.11 15.43 18.77
N PHE A 204 -0.94 14.78 18.71
CA PHE A 204 0.34 15.46 18.59
C PHE A 204 0.48 16.07 17.19
N TRP A 205 -0.09 17.26 16.98
CA TRP A 205 -0.23 17.92 15.67
C TRP A 205 1.07 18.09 14.89
N TRP A 206 2.21 18.24 15.58
CA TRP A 206 3.52 18.33 14.94
C TRP A 206 3.85 17.08 14.12
N LEU A 207 3.28 15.92 14.42
CA LEU A 207 3.48 14.69 13.67
C LEU A 207 3.05 14.80 12.20
N LEU A 208 2.12 15.71 11.87
CA LEU A 208 1.70 15.93 10.49
C LEU A 208 2.84 16.42 9.57
N PHE A 209 3.87 17.07 10.12
CA PHE A 209 5.05 17.49 9.36
C PHE A 209 5.87 16.29 8.85
N PRO A 210 6.40 15.40 9.71
CA PRO A 210 7.11 14.24 9.22
C PRO A 210 6.18 13.29 8.47
N VAL A 211 4.89 13.14 8.83
CA VAL A 211 3.95 12.32 8.04
C VAL A 211 3.88 12.82 6.59
N SER A 212 3.74 14.13 6.39
CA SER A 212 3.74 14.71 5.04
C SER A 212 5.07 14.47 4.33
N ALA A 213 6.20 14.75 4.99
CA ALA A 213 7.53 14.57 4.42
C ALA A 213 7.80 13.13 3.98
N MET A 214 7.52 12.15 4.85
CA MET A 214 7.70 10.73 4.52
C MET A 214 6.73 10.27 3.43
N SER A 215 5.51 10.79 3.41
CA SER A 215 4.53 10.49 2.35
C SER A 215 4.97 11.00 0.97
N MET A 216 5.69 12.12 0.90
CA MET A 216 6.28 12.61 -0.36
C MET A 216 7.37 11.66 -0.90
N THR A 217 8.02 10.87 -0.04
CA THR A 217 9.02 9.89 -0.47
C THR A 217 8.41 8.63 -1.09
N CYS A 218 7.14 8.32 -0.78
CA CYS A 218 6.50 7.07 -1.21
C CYS A 218 6.44 6.92 -2.74
N PRO A 219 6.07 7.94 -3.55
CA PRO A 219 6.13 7.82 -5.01
C PRO A 219 7.56 7.66 -5.54
N VAL A 220 8.55 8.27 -4.89
CA VAL A 220 9.98 8.15 -5.25
C VAL A 220 10.45 6.70 -5.05
N PHE A 221 10.23 6.15 -3.86
CA PHE A 221 10.53 4.74 -3.58
C PHE A 221 9.76 3.81 -4.52
N SER A 222 8.48 4.07 -4.74
CA SER A 222 7.63 3.25 -5.63
C SER A 222 8.18 3.24 -7.06
N SER A 223 8.57 4.41 -7.59
CA SER A 223 9.14 4.54 -8.93
C SER A 223 10.49 3.83 -9.07
N ALA A 224 11.40 4.03 -8.10
CA ALA A 224 12.71 3.39 -8.07
C ALA A 224 12.58 1.86 -7.98
N LEU A 225 11.76 1.35 -7.07
CA LEU A 225 11.52 -0.08 -6.91
C LEU A 225 10.86 -0.67 -8.15
N ASN A 226 9.88 0.02 -8.75
CA ASN A 226 9.21 -0.46 -9.95
C ASN A 226 10.17 -0.51 -11.15
N SER A 227 11.16 0.38 -11.22
CA SER A 227 12.18 0.36 -12.27
C SER A 227 13.04 -0.91 -12.26
N VAL A 228 13.22 -1.50 -11.07
CA VAL A 228 13.95 -2.76 -10.86
C VAL A 228 13.00 -3.96 -10.99
N LEU A 229 11.93 -3.99 -10.19
CA LEU A 229 11.06 -5.16 -10.06
C LEU A 229 10.21 -5.44 -11.30
N SER A 230 9.86 -4.41 -12.08
CA SER A 230 9.12 -4.60 -13.34
C SER A 230 9.92 -5.38 -14.38
N LYS A 231 11.26 -5.43 -14.28
CA LYS A 231 12.11 -6.26 -15.15
C LYS A 231 11.86 -7.77 -14.97
N TRP A 232 11.37 -8.17 -13.80
CA TRP A 232 10.92 -9.53 -13.51
C TRP A 232 9.39 -9.65 -13.43
N ASP A 233 8.66 -8.63 -13.89
CA ASP A 233 7.20 -8.54 -13.82
C ASP A 233 6.70 -8.76 -12.37
N LEU A 234 7.34 -8.09 -11.41
CA LEU A 234 6.99 -8.15 -9.98
C LEU A 234 6.40 -6.82 -9.51
N PRO A 235 5.43 -6.85 -8.58
CA PRO A 235 4.89 -5.64 -7.97
C PRO A 235 5.85 -5.11 -6.88
N VAL A 236 5.73 -3.82 -6.55
CA VAL A 236 6.52 -3.22 -5.45
C VAL A 236 5.96 -3.54 -4.05
N PHE A 237 4.71 -4.00 -3.96
CA PHE A 237 4.01 -4.23 -2.69
C PHE A 237 4.16 -3.04 -1.72
N THR A 238 4.22 -3.31 -0.42
CA THR A 238 4.39 -2.29 0.62
C THR A 238 5.87 -2.01 0.91
N LEU A 239 6.81 -2.36 0.01
CA LEU A 239 8.23 -2.01 0.16
C LEU A 239 8.46 -0.49 0.32
N PRO A 240 7.79 0.40 -0.46
CA PRO A 240 7.93 1.85 -0.26
C PRO A 240 7.54 2.31 1.15
N PHE A 241 6.43 1.78 1.69
CA PHE A 241 6.01 2.02 3.07
C PHE A 241 7.06 1.54 4.07
N ASN A 242 7.52 0.29 3.94
CA ASN A 242 8.44 -0.31 4.89
C ASN A 242 9.80 0.40 4.89
N MET A 243 10.32 0.79 3.73
CA MET A 243 11.54 1.60 3.61
C MET A 243 11.36 2.97 4.26
N ALA A 244 10.27 3.68 3.97
CA ALA A 244 10.00 4.98 4.56
C ALA A 244 9.83 4.92 6.08
N LEU A 245 9.03 3.97 6.59
CA LEU A 245 8.80 3.84 8.04
C LEU A 245 10.09 3.44 8.78
N SER A 246 10.85 2.45 8.29
CA SER A 246 12.12 2.06 8.91
C SER A 246 13.14 3.20 8.88
N MET A 247 13.21 3.96 7.79
CA MET A 247 14.07 5.14 7.70
C MET A 247 13.64 6.22 8.71
N TYR A 248 12.35 6.53 8.82
CA TYR A 248 11.85 7.52 9.76
C TYR A 248 12.10 7.12 11.22
N LEU A 249 11.67 5.91 11.61
CA LEU A 249 11.78 5.44 12.99
C LEU A 249 13.23 5.25 13.45
N SER A 250 14.15 4.92 12.55
CA SER A 250 15.59 4.85 12.89
C SER A 250 16.24 6.24 12.96
N ALA A 251 15.79 7.20 12.15
CA ALA A 251 16.29 8.57 12.19
C ALA A 251 15.82 9.33 13.44
N THR A 252 14.59 9.07 13.92
CA THR A 252 14.11 9.65 15.17
C THR A 252 14.53 8.81 16.37
N GLY A 253 14.10 7.55 16.41
CA GLY A 253 14.25 6.66 17.55
C GLY A 253 13.49 7.14 18.80
N HIS A 254 13.62 6.37 19.88
CA HIS A 254 12.93 6.66 21.14
C HIS A 254 13.41 7.96 21.81
N TYR A 255 14.68 8.31 21.62
CA TYR A 255 15.32 9.43 22.32
C TYR A 255 15.27 10.76 21.56
N ASN A 256 14.52 10.86 20.45
CA ASN A 256 14.39 12.12 19.73
C ASN A 256 13.66 13.17 20.60
N PRO A 257 14.18 14.40 20.74
CA PRO A 257 13.52 15.44 21.54
C PRO A 257 12.16 15.90 21.02
N PHE A 258 11.92 15.82 19.70
CA PHE A 258 10.70 16.30 19.06
C PHE A 258 9.73 15.17 18.73
N PHE A 259 10.22 14.10 18.11
CA PHE A 259 9.42 13.01 17.53
C PHE A 259 9.84 11.64 18.09
N PRO A 260 9.79 11.42 19.42
CA PRO A 260 10.19 10.15 20.01
C PRO A 260 9.27 9.03 19.53
N SER A 261 9.85 7.90 19.15
CA SER A 261 9.11 6.67 18.86
C SER A 261 8.88 5.83 20.12
N THR A 262 7.87 4.98 20.11
CA THR A 262 7.68 3.97 21.17
C THR A 262 8.94 3.11 21.30
N LEU A 263 9.35 2.80 22.53
CA LEU A 263 10.51 1.96 22.78
C LEU A 263 10.23 0.50 22.38
N ILE A 264 11.06 -0.06 21.51
CA ILE A 264 11.02 -1.48 21.12
C ILE A 264 12.33 -2.11 21.59
N THR A 265 12.22 -3.19 22.36
CA THR A 265 13.37 -3.93 22.91
C THR A 265 13.30 -5.40 22.50
N PRO A 266 14.44 -6.06 22.30
CA PRO A 266 14.46 -7.48 22.01
C PRO A 266 14.01 -8.30 23.22
N VAL A 267 13.48 -9.50 22.96
CA VAL A 267 13.15 -10.48 24.00
C VAL A 267 14.46 -11.00 24.62
N THR A 268 14.61 -10.89 25.95
CA THR A 268 15.82 -11.29 26.68
C THR A 268 15.60 -12.46 27.64
N SER A 269 14.38 -12.94 27.79
CA SER A 269 14.01 -14.04 28.68
C SER A 269 12.94 -14.91 28.03
N VAL A 270 12.92 -16.19 28.39
CA VAL A 270 11.88 -17.12 27.93
C VAL A 270 10.52 -16.69 28.52
N PRO A 271 9.48 -16.47 27.70
CA PRO A 271 8.16 -16.12 28.20
C PRO A 271 7.53 -17.31 28.93
N ASN A 272 6.81 -17.05 30.02
CA ASN A 272 6.09 -18.09 30.77
C ASN A 272 4.72 -18.34 30.12
N VAL A 273 4.56 -19.45 29.40
CA VAL A 273 3.32 -19.80 28.69
C VAL A 273 2.55 -20.87 29.46
N THR A 274 1.43 -20.49 30.08
CA THR A 274 0.49 -21.40 30.74
C THR A 274 -0.56 -21.91 29.74
N TRP A 275 -0.26 -23.01 29.05
CA TRP A 275 -1.14 -23.62 28.04
C TRP A 275 -2.62 -23.81 28.44
N PRO A 276 -2.97 -24.16 29.70
CA PRO A 276 -4.36 -24.24 30.13
C PRO A 276 -5.15 -22.92 30.04
N ASP A 277 -4.47 -21.78 30.03
CA ASP A 277 -5.11 -20.45 29.94
C ASP A 277 -5.49 -20.07 28.50
N LEU A 278 -5.14 -20.90 27.52
CA LEU A 278 -5.44 -20.66 26.10
C LEU A 278 -6.96 -20.56 25.88
N SER A 279 -7.43 -19.39 25.48
CA SER A 279 -8.85 -19.12 25.25
C SER A 279 -9.24 -19.26 23.78
N ALA A 280 -10.12 -20.21 23.48
CA ALA A 280 -10.70 -20.39 22.13
C ALA A 280 -11.45 -19.14 21.64
N LEU A 281 -12.13 -18.42 22.54
CA LEU A 281 -12.83 -17.17 22.19
C LEU A 281 -11.84 -16.07 21.79
N GLN A 282 -10.70 -15.96 22.48
CA GLN A 282 -9.67 -14.99 22.11
C GLN A 282 -9.01 -15.38 20.78
N LEU A 283 -8.74 -16.66 20.53
CA LEU A 283 -8.26 -17.13 19.23
C LEU A 283 -9.24 -16.81 18.09
N LEU A 284 -10.55 -16.94 18.34
CA LEU A 284 -11.55 -16.56 17.34
C LEU A 284 -11.56 -15.05 17.08
N LYS A 285 -11.34 -14.22 18.11
CA LYS A 285 -11.17 -12.76 17.98
C LYS A 285 -9.86 -12.37 17.29
N SER A 286 -8.78 -13.14 17.47
CA SER A 286 -7.51 -12.92 16.79
C SER A 286 -7.63 -12.93 15.27
N LEU A 287 -8.61 -13.67 14.71
CA LEU A 287 -8.79 -13.77 13.27
C LEU A 287 -9.10 -12.41 12.62
N PRO A 288 -10.19 -11.69 12.98
CA PRO A 288 -10.42 -10.35 12.47
C PRO A 288 -9.36 -9.35 12.95
N VAL A 289 -8.83 -9.47 14.17
CA VAL A 289 -7.77 -8.57 14.67
C VAL A 289 -6.51 -8.67 13.81
N GLY A 290 -6.12 -9.88 13.39
CA GLY A 290 -5.00 -10.06 12.46
C GLY A 290 -5.22 -9.39 11.10
N VAL A 291 -6.47 -9.28 10.63
CA VAL A 291 -6.79 -8.48 9.43
C VAL A 291 -6.78 -6.98 9.73
N GLY A 292 -7.23 -6.56 10.91
CA GLY A 292 -7.13 -5.19 11.42
C GLY A 292 -5.70 -4.68 11.45
N GLN A 293 -4.77 -5.52 11.91
CA GLN A 293 -3.34 -5.19 12.04
C GLN A 293 -2.63 -4.95 10.71
N ILE A 294 -3.26 -5.25 9.55
CA ILE A 294 -2.76 -4.79 8.24
C ILE A 294 -2.60 -3.27 8.22
N TYR A 295 -3.49 -2.54 8.92
CA TYR A 295 -3.43 -1.09 9.11
C TYR A 295 -3.03 -0.72 10.55
N GLY A 296 -2.43 -1.62 11.33
CA GLY A 296 -2.08 -1.34 12.73
C GLY A 296 -3.29 -1.16 13.66
N CYS A 297 -4.41 -1.84 13.39
CA CYS A 297 -5.63 -1.76 14.19
C CYS A 297 -5.86 -3.04 15.00
N ASP A 298 -5.95 -2.93 16.33
CA ASP A 298 -6.16 -4.05 17.25
C ASP A 298 -7.65 -4.27 17.62
N ASN A 299 -8.56 -3.42 17.17
CA ASN A 299 -9.99 -3.56 17.42
C ASN A 299 -10.61 -4.66 16.52
N PRO A 300 -11.24 -5.71 17.08
CA PRO A 300 -11.84 -6.79 16.28
C PRO A 300 -12.97 -6.31 15.37
N TRP A 301 -13.70 -5.25 15.75
CA TRP A 301 -14.74 -4.68 14.91
C TRP A 301 -14.17 -4.01 13.67
N THR A 302 -13.05 -3.28 13.81
CA THR A 302 -12.33 -2.69 12.68
C THR A 302 -11.84 -3.78 11.73
N GLY A 303 -11.26 -4.85 12.24
CA GLY A 303 -10.88 -6.02 11.43
C GLY A 303 -12.06 -6.68 10.70
N GLY A 304 -13.21 -6.80 11.37
CA GLY A 304 -14.45 -7.28 10.74
C GLY A 304 -14.97 -6.35 9.63
N ILE A 305 -14.90 -5.03 9.82
CA ILE A 305 -15.23 -4.03 8.80
C ILE A 305 -14.29 -4.14 7.60
N PHE A 306 -12.98 -4.34 7.82
CA PHE A 306 -12.01 -4.55 6.74
C PHE A 306 -12.29 -5.82 5.94
N LEU A 307 -12.63 -6.93 6.61
CA LEU A 307 -13.10 -8.14 5.93
C LEU A 307 -14.35 -7.86 5.08
N GLY A 308 -15.31 -7.10 5.61
CA GLY A 308 -16.50 -6.67 4.86
C GLY A 308 -16.16 -5.80 3.63
N ALA A 309 -15.19 -4.90 3.76
CA ALA A 309 -14.70 -4.06 2.66
C ALA A 309 -14.02 -4.88 1.56
N ILE A 310 -13.23 -5.90 1.93
CA ILE A 310 -12.61 -6.83 0.98
C ILE A 310 -13.68 -7.71 0.33
N LEU A 311 -14.63 -8.24 1.11
CA LEU A 311 -15.73 -9.08 0.64
C LEU A 311 -16.59 -8.38 -0.41
N LEU A 312 -16.84 -7.08 -0.23
CA LEU A 312 -17.57 -6.25 -1.20
C LEU A 312 -16.89 -6.26 -2.57
N SER A 313 -15.55 -6.18 -2.60
CA SER A 313 -14.79 -6.21 -3.84
C SER A 313 -14.67 -7.63 -4.40
N SER A 314 -14.16 -8.57 -3.60
CA SER A 314 -13.91 -9.95 -3.98
C SER A 314 -14.09 -10.91 -2.78
N PRO A 315 -15.09 -11.81 -2.84
CA PRO A 315 -15.24 -12.89 -1.87
C PRO A 315 -14.00 -13.80 -1.76
N LEU A 316 -13.30 -14.05 -2.87
CA LEU A 316 -12.08 -14.87 -2.85
C LEU A 316 -10.93 -14.20 -2.11
N MET A 317 -10.77 -12.87 -2.25
CA MET A 317 -9.77 -12.14 -1.46
C MET A 317 -10.12 -12.16 0.03
N CYS A 318 -11.40 -11.96 0.39
CA CYS A 318 -11.85 -12.00 1.78
C CYS A 318 -11.61 -13.37 2.41
N LEU A 319 -11.88 -14.45 1.68
CA LEU A 319 -11.61 -15.81 2.14
C LEU A 319 -10.12 -16.01 2.44
N HIS A 320 -9.23 -15.59 1.53
CA HIS A 320 -7.80 -15.74 1.74
C HIS A 320 -7.25 -14.81 2.84
N ALA A 321 -7.84 -13.63 3.03
CA ALA A 321 -7.51 -12.76 4.17
C ALA A 321 -7.78 -13.48 5.51
N ALA A 322 -8.98 -14.08 5.65
CA ALA A 322 -9.36 -14.82 6.85
C ALA A 322 -8.49 -16.08 7.05
N ILE A 323 -8.22 -16.84 5.99
CA ILE A 323 -7.36 -18.04 6.05
C ILE A 323 -5.92 -17.67 6.40
N GLY A 324 -5.36 -16.63 5.79
CA GLY A 324 -4.00 -16.18 6.08
C GLY A 324 -3.84 -15.71 7.52
N SER A 325 -4.82 -14.96 8.05
CA SER A 325 -4.85 -14.58 9.48
C SER A 325 -4.89 -15.81 10.40
N LEU A 326 -5.73 -16.80 10.08
CA LEU A 326 -5.81 -18.07 10.82
C LEU A 326 -4.50 -18.86 10.78
N LEU A 327 -3.84 -18.94 9.62
CA LEU A 327 -2.54 -19.61 9.50
C LEU A 327 -1.44 -18.89 10.29
N GLY A 328 -1.52 -17.57 10.41
CA GLY A 328 -0.67 -16.80 11.31
C GLY A 328 -0.85 -17.20 12.77
N ILE A 329 -2.10 -17.32 13.24
CA ILE A 329 -2.43 -17.82 14.59
C ILE A 329 -1.83 -19.21 14.82
N ILE A 330 -2.02 -20.13 13.86
CA ILE A 330 -1.48 -21.50 13.94
C ILE A 330 0.05 -21.48 14.01
N ALA A 331 0.71 -20.64 13.21
CA ALA A 331 2.16 -20.51 13.25
C ALA A 331 2.65 -19.97 14.61
N GLY A 332 1.98 -18.97 15.19
CA GLY A 332 2.29 -18.44 16.51
C GLY A 332 2.17 -19.48 17.61
N LEU A 333 1.08 -20.26 17.62
CA LEU A 333 0.91 -21.38 18.54
C LEU A 333 1.99 -22.46 18.33
N SER A 334 2.37 -22.76 17.08
CA SER A 334 3.39 -23.77 16.79
C SER A 334 4.79 -23.41 17.31
N LEU A 335 5.08 -22.11 17.48
CA LEU A 335 6.31 -21.60 18.06
C LEU A 335 6.18 -21.21 19.54
N SER A 336 5.06 -21.56 20.18
CA SER A 336 4.79 -21.22 21.58
C SER A 336 4.91 -19.71 21.86
N ALA A 337 4.47 -18.88 20.91
CA ALA A 337 4.46 -17.43 21.09
C ALA A 337 3.55 -17.03 22.26
N PRO A 338 3.87 -15.92 22.97
CA PRO A 338 2.99 -15.39 24.01
C PRO A 338 1.57 -15.17 23.46
N PHE A 339 0.56 -15.56 24.25
CA PHE A 339 -0.83 -15.55 23.78
C PHE A 339 -1.31 -14.12 23.49
N GLU A 340 -0.83 -13.12 24.22
CA GLU A 340 -1.10 -11.71 24.00
C GLU A 340 -0.72 -11.23 22.60
N ASP A 341 0.43 -11.68 22.05
CA ASP A 341 0.86 -11.31 20.70
C ASP A 341 -0.07 -11.91 19.63
N ILE A 342 -0.54 -13.13 19.89
CA ILE A 342 -1.51 -13.83 19.04
C ILE A 342 -2.88 -13.14 19.14
N TYR A 343 -3.31 -12.76 20.34
CA TYR A 343 -4.60 -12.09 20.60
C TYR A 343 -4.63 -10.67 20.03
N ALA A 344 -3.50 -9.97 20.08
CA ALA A 344 -3.31 -8.67 19.41
C ALA A 344 -3.17 -8.79 17.88
N GLY A 345 -3.22 -10.00 17.31
CA GLY A 345 -3.20 -10.25 15.87
C GLY A 345 -1.83 -10.04 15.20
N LEU A 346 -0.74 -9.91 15.97
CA LEU A 346 0.60 -9.61 15.45
C LEU A 346 1.16 -10.73 14.57
N TRP A 347 0.65 -11.95 14.72
CA TRP A 347 1.00 -13.09 13.88
C TRP A 347 0.16 -13.19 12.60
N GLY A 348 -0.96 -12.48 12.50
CA GLY A 348 -1.97 -12.69 11.45
C GLY A 348 -1.82 -11.78 10.22
N PHE A 349 -1.35 -10.54 10.39
CA PHE A 349 -1.47 -9.52 9.35
C PHE A 349 -0.56 -9.75 8.13
N ASN A 350 0.71 -10.09 8.35
CA ASN A 350 1.64 -10.40 7.27
C ASN A 350 1.17 -11.63 6.48
N SER A 351 0.74 -12.68 7.16
CA SER A 351 0.22 -13.91 6.56
C SER A 351 -1.09 -13.70 5.81
N SER A 352 -1.97 -12.83 6.31
CA SER A 352 -3.19 -12.41 5.62
C SER A 352 -2.86 -11.76 4.27
N LEU A 353 -1.97 -10.76 4.23
CA LEU A 353 -1.55 -10.10 2.99
C LEU A 353 -0.92 -11.09 1.98
N ALA A 354 -0.02 -11.96 2.45
CA ALA A 354 0.61 -12.97 1.60
C ALA A 354 -0.42 -13.95 1.00
N CYS A 355 -1.39 -14.37 1.81
CA CYS A 355 -2.44 -15.28 1.36
C CYS A 355 -3.36 -14.63 0.33
N ILE A 356 -3.74 -13.35 0.50
CA ILE A 356 -4.52 -12.60 -0.49
C ILE A 356 -3.72 -12.46 -1.80
N ALA A 357 -2.43 -12.14 -1.71
CA ALA A 357 -1.58 -11.90 -2.87
C ALA A 357 -1.40 -13.17 -3.73
N ILE A 358 -1.04 -14.30 -3.12
CA ILE A 358 -0.83 -15.58 -3.84
C ILE A 358 -2.17 -16.27 -4.17
N GLY A 359 -3.21 -16.07 -3.35
CA GLY A 359 -4.51 -16.73 -3.42
C GLY A 359 -5.45 -16.24 -4.53
N GLY A 360 -4.93 -15.93 -5.72
CA GLY A 360 -5.74 -15.52 -6.88
C GLY A 360 -5.41 -14.13 -7.43
N THR A 361 -4.69 -13.30 -6.68
CA THR A 361 -4.39 -11.92 -7.08
C THR A 361 -3.21 -11.86 -8.06
N PHE A 362 -2.03 -12.30 -7.63
CA PHE A 362 -0.81 -12.31 -8.46
C PHE A 362 -0.48 -13.68 -9.05
N MET A 363 -1.16 -14.73 -8.58
CA MET A 363 -1.18 -16.06 -9.20
C MET A 363 -2.62 -16.39 -9.57
N ALA A 364 -2.86 -16.99 -10.73
CA ALA A 364 -4.20 -17.42 -11.08
C ALA A 364 -4.68 -18.50 -10.10
N LEU A 365 -5.88 -18.32 -9.52
CA LEU A 365 -6.38 -19.26 -8.53
C LEU A 365 -6.63 -20.62 -9.20
N THR A 366 -6.05 -21.66 -8.65
CA THR A 366 -6.25 -23.11 -8.89
C THR A 366 -6.13 -23.80 -7.54
N TRP A 367 -6.41 -25.11 -7.45
CA TRP A 367 -6.19 -25.79 -6.16
C TRP A 367 -4.70 -25.83 -5.79
N GLN A 368 -3.81 -25.90 -6.79
CA GLN A 368 -2.36 -25.88 -6.59
C GLN A 368 -1.87 -24.53 -6.05
N THR A 369 -2.32 -23.41 -6.65
CA THR A 369 -1.93 -22.08 -6.17
C THR A 369 -2.62 -21.72 -4.86
N HIS A 370 -3.79 -22.29 -4.56
CA HIS A 370 -4.38 -22.19 -3.23
C HIS A 370 -3.48 -22.83 -2.17
N LEU A 371 -3.02 -24.08 -2.37
CA LEU A 371 -2.05 -24.71 -1.46
C LEU A 371 -0.75 -23.92 -1.35
N LEU A 372 -0.26 -23.35 -2.47
CA LEU A 372 0.91 -22.48 -2.48
C LEU A 372 0.67 -21.20 -1.64
N ALA A 373 -0.55 -20.65 -1.67
CA ALA A 373 -0.93 -19.50 -0.83
C ALA A 373 -0.95 -19.86 0.65
N LEU A 374 -1.40 -21.06 1.02
CA LEU A 374 -1.34 -21.55 2.42
C LEU A 374 0.12 -21.68 2.88
N ALA A 375 0.97 -22.29 2.04
CA ALA A 375 2.40 -22.43 2.32
C ALA A 375 3.09 -21.06 2.46
N CYS A 376 2.77 -20.12 1.56
CA CYS A 376 3.29 -18.75 1.61
C CYS A 376 2.86 -18.03 2.88
N ALA A 377 1.58 -18.15 3.28
CA ALA A 377 1.06 -17.53 4.49
C ALA A 377 1.74 -18.05 5.77
N LEU A 378 1.95 -19.38 5.89
CA LEU A 378 2.69 -19.97 7.01
C LEU A 378 4.16 -19.53 7.01
N PHE A 379 4.84 -19.60 5.86
CA PHE A 379 6.22 -19.13 5.73
C PHE A 379 6.35 -17.66 6.13
N THR A 380 5.40 -16.84 5.72
CA THR A 380 5.34 -15.41 6.03
C THR A 380 5.17 -15.15 7.53
N ALA A 381 4.39 -15.97 8.25
CA ALA A 381 4.24 -15.84 9.70
C ALA A 381 5.58 -16.09 10.42
N TYR A 382 6.28 -17.16 10.05
CA TYR A 382 7.58 -17.50 10.62
C TYR A 382 8.65 -16.45 10.30
N LEU A 383 8.65 -15.94 9.05
CA LEU A 383 9.50 -14.82 8.69
C LEU A 383 9.14 -13.56 9.49
N GLY A 384 7.86 -13.36 9.81
CA GLY A 384 7.36 -12.30 10.67
C GLY A 384 7.98 -12.31 12.05
N ALA A 385 8.00 -13.47 12.71
CA ALA A 385 8.67 -13.63 13.99
C ALA A 385 10.18 -13.38 13.89
N SER A 386 10.83 -13.96 12.88
CA SER A 386 12.27 -13.79 12.63
C SER A 386 12.67 -12.32 12.49
N MET A 387 12.00 -11.58 11.60
CA MET A 387 12.29 -10.17 11.36
C MET A 387 11.95 -9.30 12.57
N SER A 388 10.87 -9.60 13.31
CA SER A 388 10.52 -8.84 14.50
C SER A 388 11.61 -8.97 15.57
N HIS A 389 12.17 -10.16 15.79
CA HIS A 389 13.30 -10.34 16.70
C HIS A 389 14.56 -9.60 16.23
N VAL A 390 14.93 -9.73 14.95
CA VAL A 390 16.13 -9.07 14.41
C VAL A 390 16.01 -7.55 14.48
N MET A 391 14.86 -7.00 14.11
CA MET A 391 14.65 -5.56 14.05
C MET A 391 14.45 -4.93 15.44
N ALA A 392 13.94 -5.68 16.42
CA ALA A 392 13.85 -5.22 17.81
C ALA A 392 15.23 -4.93 18.41
N VAL A 393 16.30 -5.61 17.98
CA VAL A 393 17.69 -5.32 18.42
C VAL A 393 18.12 -3.89 18.06
N VAL A 394 17.63 -3.37 16.93
CA VAL A 394 17.88 -1.99 16.48
C VAL A 394 16.72 -1.05 16.79
N GLY A 395 15.79 -1.46 17.67
CA GLY A 395 14.66 -0.63 18.12
C GLY A 395 13.59 -0.38 17.06
N LEU A 396 13.46 -1.25 16.06
CA LEU A 396 12.50 -1.09 14.96
C LEU A 396 11.42 -2.19 14.96
N PRO A 397 10.18 -1.86 14.54
CA PRO A 397 9.19 -2.87 14.23
C PRO A 397 9.46 -3.51 12.86
N SER A 398 8.99 -4.73 12.65
CA SER A 398 9.12 -5.42 11.36
C SER A 398 8.21 -4.87 10.26
N GLY A 399 7.13 -4.16 10.63
CA GLY A 399 6.13 -3.69 9.68
C GLY A 399 5.59 -4.83 8.82
N THR A 400 5.49 -4.60 7.52
CA THR A 400 5.11 -5.61 6.52
C THR A 400 6.28 -6.05 5.63
N TRP A 401 7.52 -5.86 6.09
CA TRP A 401 8.70 -6.46 5.46
C TRP A 401 8.57 -7.98 5.27
N PRO A 402 8.07 -8.76 6.26
CA PRO A 402 7.92 -10.21 6.11
C PRO A 402 7.01 -10.58 4.95
N PHE A 403 5.84 -9.95 4.85
CA PHE A 403 4.92 -10.12 3.73
C PHE A 403 5.60 -9.82 2.39
N CYS A 404 6.29 -8.68 2.27
CA CYS A 404 6.90 -8.27 1.01
C CYS A 404 7.95 -9.28 0.54
N LEU A 405 8.89 -9.63 1.42
CA LEU A 405 10.01 -10.52 1.09
C LEU A 405 9.53 -11.94 0.80
N ALA A 406 8.63 -12.47 1.63
CA ALA A 406 8.06 -13.80 1.40
C ALA A 406 7.27 -13.87 0.09
N THR A 407 6.39 -12.91 -0.16
CA THR A 407 5.53 -12.96 -1.35
C THR A 407 6.36 -12.78 -2.63
N LEU A 408 7.36 -11.89 -2.64
CA LEU A 408 8.28 -11.75 -3.78
C LEU A 408 9.07 -13.03 -4.03
N LEU A 409 9.57 -13.69 -2.98
CA LEU A 409 10.25 -14.97 -3.09
C LEU A 409 9.34 -16.03 -3.75
N PHE A 410 8.08 -16.11 -3.32
CA PHE A 410 7.12 -17.06 -3.89
C PHE A 410 6.69 -16.70 -5.32
N LEU A 411 6.63 -15.42 -5.69
CA LEU A 411 6.37 -14.99 -7.07
C LEU A 411 7.57 -15.19 -8.01
N LEU A 412 8.79 -15.33 -7.47
CA LEU A 412 9.98 -15.69 -8.22
C LEU A 412 10.11 -17.21 -8.46
N LEU A 413 9.31 -18.03 -7.77
CA LEU A 413 9.31 -19.47 -7.96
C LEU A 413 8.86 -19.83 -9.38
N THR A 414 9.76 -20.46 -10.14
CA THR A 414 9.43 -21.08 -11.43
C THR A 414 9.12 -22.55 -11.27
N THR A 415 8.13 -23.07 -11.98
CA THR A 415 7.76 -24.49 -11.95
C THR A 415 7.31 -24.99 -13.31
N LYS A 416 7.51 -26.29 -13.57
CA LYS A 416 7.01 -26.96 -14.78
C LYS A 416 5.52 -27.31 -14.69
N ASN A 417 4.87 -27.12 -13.54
CA ASN A 417 3.44 -27.40 -13.38
C ASN A 417 2.62 -26.26 -14.01
N PRO A 418 1.89 -26.49 -15.12
CA PRO A 418 1.17 -25.43 -15.83
C PRO A 418 -0.02 -24.86 -15.05
N ASN A 419 -0.43 -25.49 -13.93
CA ASN A 419 -1.52 -25.01 -13.08
C ASN A 419 -1.05 -24.00 -12.02
N ILE A 420 0.26 -23.82 -11.86
CA ILE A 420 0.86 -22.77 -11.04
C ILE A 420 1.27 -21.65 -12.00
N TYR A 421 0.37 -20.70 -12.20
CA TYR A 421 0.50 -19.66 -13.22
C TYR A 421 0.56 -18.27 -12.57
N LYS A 422 1.68 -17.58 -12.79
CA LYS A 422 1.86 -16.17 -12.39
C LYS A 422 1.11 -15.25 -13.35
N MET A 423 0.30 -14.35 -12.80
CA MET A 423 -0.42 -13.35 -13.58
C MET A 423 0.55 -12.28 -14.11
N PRO A 424 0.46 -11.90 -15.39
CA PRO A 424 1.15 -10.71 -15.88
C PRO A 424 0.67 -9.47 -15.12
N ILE A 425 1.57 -8.60 -14.64
CA ILE A 425 1.17 -7.46 -13.79
C ILE A 425 0.17 -6.54 -14.50
N SER A 426 0.33 -6.35 -15.81
CA SER A 426 -0.59 -5.55 -16.64
C SER A 426 -2.01 -6.12 -16.77
N LYS A 427 -2.25 -7.36 -16.31
CA LYS A 427 -3.54 -8.06 -16.35
C LYS A 427 -4.11 -8.34 -14.96
N VAL A 428 -3.39 -8.00 -13.89
CA VAL A 428 -3.88 -8.19 -12.52
C VAL A 428 -5.04 -7.23 -12.25
N THR A 429 -6.15 -7.81 -11.81
CA THR A 429 -7.33 -7.11 -11.29
C THR A 429 -7.69 -7.75 -9.95
N TYR A 430 -8.70 -8.62 -9.91
CA TYR A 430 -9.12 -9.38 -8.73
C TYR A 430 -9.29 -10.87 -9.07
N PRO A 431 -9.26 -11.79 -8.08
CA PRO A 431 -9.15 -13.24 -8.30
C PRO A 431 -10.18 -13.86 -9.26
N GLU A 432 -11.43 -13.43 -9.21
CA GLU A 432 -12.50 -13.94 -10.05
C GLU A 432 -12.23 -13.62 -11.53
N GLU A 433 -11.81 -12.40 -11.86
CA GLU A 433 -11.49 -11.98 -13.23
C GLU A 433 -10.14 -12.54 -13.69
N ASN A 434 -9.13 -12.56 -12.82
CA ASN A 434 -7.82 -13.15 -13.07
C ASN A 434 -7.93 -14.65 -13.45
N ARG A 435 -8.82 -15.38 -12.76
CA ARG A 435 -9.08 -16.79 -13.06
C ARG A 435 -9.69 -16.95 -14.46
N ILE A 436 -10.59 -16.07 -14.87
CA ILE A 436 -11.19 -16.10 -16.22
C ILE A 436 -10.09 -15.87 -17.28
N PHE A 437 -9.22 -14.88 -17.08
CA PHE A 437 -8.09 -14.61 -17.97
C PHE A 437 -7.17 -15.83 -18.13
N TYR A 438 -6.82 -16.49 -17.03
CA TYR A 438 -5.99 -17.70 -17.06
C TYR A 438 -6.67 -18.85 -17.81
N LEU A 439 -7.96 -19.11 -17.56
CA LEU A 439 -8.70 -20.18 -18.24
C LEU A 439 -8.82 -19.95 -19.75
N GLN A 440 -8.99 -18.69 -20.18
CA GLN A 440 -9.00 -18.32 -21.59
C GLN A 440 -7.63 -18.50 -22.23
N SER A 441 -6.57 -18.05 -21.56
CA SER A 441 -5.19 -18.19 -22.04
C SER A 441 -4.78 -19.65 -22.17
N ARG A 442 -5.12 -20.48 -21.17
CA ARG A 442 -4.87 -21.93 -21.22
C ARG A 442 -5.61 -22.64 -22.36
N LYS A 443 -6.87 -22.27 -22.63
CA LYS A 443 -7.61 -22.84 -23.77
C LYS A 443 -6.92 -22.52 -25.11
N ARG A 444 -6.42 -21.28 -25.27
CA ARG A 444 -5.65 -20.88 -26.47
C ARG A 444 -4.35 -21.67 -26.62
N THR A 445 -3.63 -21.94 -25.53
CA THR A 445 -2.41 -22.76 -25.57
C THR A 445 -2.70 -24.22 -25.97
N VAL A 446 -3.84 -24.78 -25.54
CA VAL A 446 -4.25 -26.15 -25.90
C VAL A 446 -4.78 -26.25 -27.35
N GLN A 447 -5.30 -25.16 -27.90
CA GLN A 447 -5.85 -25.08 -29.27
C GLN A 447 -4.89 -24.47 -30.30
N GLY A 448 -3.67 -24.08 -29.91
CA GLY A 448 -2.65 -23.55 -30.82
C GLY A 448 -2.15 -24.62 -31.80
N PRO A 449 -1.72 -24.25 -33.01
CA PRO A 449 -1.37 -25.20 -34.05
C PRO A 449 -0.13 -26.00 -33.62
N LEU A 450 -0.29 -27.33 -33.56
CA LEU A 450 0.79 -28.31 -33.60
C LEU A 450 1.43 -28.35 -34.98
#